data_AF-A0A352T740-F1
#
_entry.id   AF-A0A352T740-F1
#
_cell.length_a   1.000
_cell.length_b   1.000
_cell.length_c   1.000
_cell.angle_alpha   90.00
_cell.angle_beta   90.00
_cell.angle_gamma   90.00
#
_symmetry.space_group_name_H-M   'P 1'
#
loop_
_entity.id
_entity.type
_entity.pdbx_description
1 polymer ?
#
loop_
_entity_poly.entity_id
_entity_poly.type
_entity_poly.pdbx_seq_one_letter_code
_entity_poly.pdbx_strand_id
1 'polypeptide(L)'
;MRINTNISAIISNNALQKAQNSLSGSIQRLSSGYKINSSADDPAGCAISEKMRIQIRGLEQAKNNTTDGISVLNTAEGAIVEIQSMLTRFKELTVQAANDVNSDDERSAIQQEIDNINAEIDRISEQTEFNTQPLINGNLSRRVYSDYQGVNQISISDSFTAGIYGVTITQDARQAVAVGSQITMSSTDTISSEQAGTISVNGYQINILEGDTLDVVMDRIMTGVGLTGGKAFAVSQTTSDTKTNGTDYAGYKPETSYTGNRLVIMTEQYGRDQKLDISCDNEELAGLLGISDAYDPTGLGKCIHAEGSDVEAEFAKADDGSRAGFEDSAVISTKGTRITVKDVNNKEFVMDIPGNVAGTVFDDTVAAKKNGKSVASGGTAADINQEVTDVGTMSIHVGANENQVIVLDIPPITTYMIGTDNINVMTGYTAQLAIDTVDTAISYVNSVRSKIGAYENRFEHTNNNLEVSDENVTKALSAKIDTDMAEEMTEYTSQTVLTQAATSILSQANQRPSEVLQLLQK
;
A
#
# COMPACT_ATOMS: atom_id res chain seq x y z
N MET A 1 -31.30 54.80 -76.34
CA MET A 1 -30.53 55.04 -75.10
C MET A 1 -31.47 55.62 -74.05
N ARG A 2 -31.50 55.09 -72.82
CA ARG A 2 -32.25 55.67 -71.69
C ARG A 2 -31.28 56.52 -70.86
N ILE A 3 -31.57 57.81 -70.67
CA ILE A 3 -30.66 58.80 -70.04
C ILE A 3 -30.78 58.79 -68.51
N ASN A 4 -31.95 58.45 -67.97
CA ASN A 4 -32.19 58.47 -66.51
C ASN A 4 -31.57 57.29 -65.74
N THR A 5 -31.08 56.24 -66.40
CA THR A 5 -30.52 55.07 -65.70
C THR A 5 -29.26 54.59 -66.41
N ASN A 6 -28.12 54.77 -65.75
CA ASN A 6 -26.82 54.32 -66.25
C ASN A 6 -26.51 52.90 -65.77
N ILE A 7 -26.93 51.92 -66.56
CA ILE A 7 -26.75 50.49 -66.25
C ILE A 7 -25.25 50.13 -66.16
N SER A 8 -24.40 50.73 -67.01
CA SER A 8 -22.95 50.50 -66.99
C SER A 8 -22.30 50.95 -65.69
N ALA A 9 -22.72 52.10 -65.14
CA ALA A 9 -22.23 52.57 -63.84
C ALA A 9 -22.72 51.68 -62.69
N ILE A 10 -23.95 51.17 -62.74
CA ILE A 10 -24.48 50.23 -61.72
C ILE A 10 -23.70 48.92 -61.72
N ILE A 11 -23.43 48.35 -62.90
CA ILE A 11 -22.64 47.12 -63.04
C ILE A 11 -21.21 47.33 -62.50
N SER A 12 -20.56 48.44 -62.87
CA SER A 12 -19.22 48.77 -62.36
C SER A 12 -19.21 49.05 -60.86
N ASN A 13 -20.26 49.65 -60.30
CA ASN A 13 -20.39 49.89 -58.86
C ASN A 13 -20.58 48.57 -58.09
N ASN A 14 -21.43 47.66 -58.58
CA ASN A 14 -21.56 46.32 -58.01
C ASN A 14 -20.25 45.53 -58.07
N ALA A 15 -19.49 45.65 -59.17
CA ALA A 15 -18.17 45.03 -59.29
C ALA A 15 -17.15 45.65 -58.32
N LEU A 16 -17.17 46.98 -58.13
CA LEU A 16 -16.34 47.68 -57.15
C LEU A 16 -16.68 47.27 -55.71
N GLN A 17 -17.97 47.23 -55.35
CA GLN A 17 -18.41 46.77 -54.03
C GLN A 17 -17.98 45.33 -53.77
N LYS A 18 -18.07 44.45 -54.78
CA LYS A 18 -17.59 43.07 -54.69
C LYS A 18 -16.08 43.01 -54.43
N ALA A 19 -15.28 43.78 -55.17
CA ALA A 19 -13.82 43.85 -54.98
C ALA A 19 -13.45 44.44 -53.60
N GLN A 20 -14.17 45.46 -53.14
CA GLN A 20 -13.98 46.03 -51.79
C GLN A 20 -14.29 45.02 -50.69
N ASN A 21 -15.39 44.26 -50.80
CA ASN A 21 -15.74 43.23 -49.84
C ASN A 21 -14.69 42.10 -49.80
N SER A 22 -14.21 41.66 -50.97
CA SER A 22 -13.12 40.68 -51.06
C SER A 22 -11.81 41.20 -50.47
N LEU A 23 -11.45 42.46 -50.74
CA LEU A 23 -10.28 43.13 -50.16
C LEU A 23 -10.36 43.21 -48.63
N SER A 24 -11.52 43.60 -48.08
CA SER A 24 -11.76 43.60 -46.63
C SER A 24 -11.61 42.21 -46.02
N GLY A 25 -12.07 41.15 -46.72
CA GLY A 25 -11.87 39.77 -46.29
C GLY A 25 -10.39 39.37 -46.24
N SER A 26 -9.59 39.69 -47.25
CA SER A 26 -8.14 39.43 -47.24
C SER A 26 -7.41 40.24 -46.17
N ILE A 27 -7.81 41.50 -45.92
CA ILE A 27 -7.27 42.29 -44.80
C ILE A 27 -7.55 41.60 -43.47
N GLN A 28 -8.78 41.09 -43.28
CA GLN A 28 -9.16 40.39 -42.05
C GLN A 28 -8.36 39.08 -41.86
N ARG A 29 -8.15 38.29 -42.92
CA ARG A 29 -7.34 37.06 -42.86
C ARG A 29 -5.86 37.35 -42.61
N LEU A 30 -5.28 38.33 -43.32
CA LEU A 30 -3.89 38.77 -43.10
C LEU A 30 -3.67 39.34 -41.70
N SER A 31 -4.66 40.07 -41.16
CA SER A 31 -4.56 40.65 -39.82
C SER A 31 -4.74 39.63 -38.71
N SER A 32 -5.55 38.58 -38.92
CA SER A 32 -5.82 37.55 -37.91
C SER A 32 -4.87 36.35 -38.00
N GLY A 33 -4.22 36.15 -39.15
CA GLY A 33 -3.42 34.95 -39.44
C GLY A 33 -4.27 33.70 -39.68
N TYR A 34 -5.60 33.81 -39.62
CA TYR A 34 -6.53 32.70 -39.72
C TYR A 34 -7.34 32.80 -41.02
N LYS A 35 -7.41 31.69 -41.73
CA LYS A 35 -8.29 31.45 -42.88
C LYS A 35 -9.77 31.44 -42.49
N ILE A 36 -10.10 30.88 -41.32
CA ILE A 36 -11.45 30.80 -40.77
C ILE A 36 -11.50 31.69 -39.53
N ASN A 37 -12.11 32.88 -39.64
CA ASN A 37 -12.15 33.85 -38.54
C ASN A 37 -13.55 33.93 -37.90
N SER A 38 -14.60 33.60 -38.65
CA SER A 38 -15.97 33.53 -38.15
C SER A 38 -16.66 32.24 -38.62
N SER A 39 -17.69 31.79 -37.89
CA SER A 39 -18.55 30.67 -38.32
C SER A 39 -19.27 30.94 -39.64
N ALA A 40 -19.29 32.19 -40.12
CA ALA A 40 -19.81 32.54 -41.43
C ALA A 40 -18.89 32.11 -42.59
N ASP A 41 -17.58 31.98 -42.35
CA ASP A 41 -16.60 31.63 -43.40
C ASP A 41 -16.63 30.12 -43.72
N ASP A 42 -16.65 29.29 -42.66
CA ASP A 42 -16.83 27.84 -42.74
C ASP A 42 -17.43 27.30 -41.42
N PRO A 43 -18.75 27.06 -41.36
CA PRO A 43 -19.40 26.56 -40.15
C PRO A 43 -18.87 25.20 -39.68
N ALA A 44 -18.55 24.29 -40.63
CA ALA A 44 -18.09 22.95 -40.32
C ALA A 44 -16.62 22.96 -39.86
N GLY A 45 -15.77 23.71 -40.57
CA GLY A 45 -14.38 23.94 -40.18
C GLY A 45 -14.27 24.60 -38.82
N CYS A 46 -15.09 25.63 -38.56
CA CYS A 46 -15.16 26.29 -37.25
C CYS A 46 -15.51 25.30 -36.12
N ALA A 47 -16.53 24.46 -36.29
CA ALA A 47 -16.92 23.48 -35.28
C ALA A 47 -15.85 22.41 -35.00
N ILE A 48 -15.16 21.92 -36.05
CA ILE A 48 -14.05 20.97 -35.91
C ILE A 48 -12.88 21.63 -35.17
N SER A 49 -12.58 22.87 -35.54
CA SER A 49 -11.48 23.62 -34.96
C SER A 49 -11.70 23.92 -33.47
N GLU A 50 -12.94 24.18 -33.06
CA GLU A 50 -13.29 24.37 -31.66
C GLU A 50 -13.15 23.06 -30.87
N LYS A 51 -13.55 21.93 -31.45
CA LYS A 51 -13.31 20.60 -30.84
C LYS A 51 -11.82 20.33 -30.66
N MET A 52 -10.99 20.65 -31.66
CA MET A 52 -9.53 20.50 -31.56
C MET A 52 -8.94 21.43 -30.49
N ARG A 53 -9.41 22.68 -30.37
CA ARG A 53 -9.00 23.60 -29.29
C ARG A 53 -9.38 23.06 -27.90
N ILE A 54 -10.58 22.48 -27.76
CA ILE A 54 -11.01 21.82 -26.52
C ILE A 54 -10.12 20.62 -26.21
N GLN A 55 -9.79 19.81 -27.21
CA GLN A 55 -8.88 18.67 -27.07
C GLN A 55 -7.49 19.10 -26.62
N ILE A 56 -6.88 20.12 -27.25
CA ILE A 56 -5.57 20.68 -26.85
C ILE A 56 -5.61 21.10 -25.38
N ARG A 57 -6.61 21.87 -24.95
CA ARG A 57 -6.75 22.27 -23.53
C ARG A 57 -6.92 21.06 -22.61
N GLY A 58 -7.64 20.03 -23.05
CA GLY A 58 -7.79 18.78 -22.31
C GLY A 58 -6.46 18.01 -22.18
N LEU A 59 -5.67 17.95 -23.24
CA LEU A 59 -4.35 17.31 -23.26
C LEU A 59 -3.34 18.07 -22.40
N GLU A 60 -3.35 19.41 -22.44
CA GLU A 60 -2.50 20.25 -21.59
C GLU A 60 -2.84 20.07 -20.10
N GLN A 61 -4.13 20.01 -19.75
CA GLN A 61 -4.53 19.71 -18.37
C GLN A 61 -4.13 18.29 -17.96
N ALA A 62 -4.31 17.30 -18.85
CA ALA A 62 -3.89 15.92 -18.60
C ALA A 62 -2.37 15.80 -18.39
N LYS A 63 -1.57 16.60 -19.10
CA LYS A 63 -0.12 16.71 -18.92
C LYS A 63 0.23 17.26 -17.53
N ASN A 64 -0.44 18.33 -17.10
CA ASN A 64 -0.25 18.89 -15.77
C ASN A 64 -0.63 17.87 -14.69
N ASN A 65 -1.79 17.21 -14.82
CA ASN A 65 -2.20 16.13 -13.90
C ASN A 65 -1.18 14.98 -13.85
N THR A 66 -0.60 14.60 -15.01
CA THR A 66 0.45 13.56 -15.08
C THR A 66 1.71 14.00 -14.33
N THR A 67 2.09 15.27 -14.45
CA THR A 67 3.24 15.86 -13.73
C THR A 67 2.99 15.92 -12.22
N ASP A 68 1.76 16.23 -11.81
CA ASP A 68 1.35 16.17 -10.40
C ASP A 68 1.43 14.72 -9.89
N GLY A 69 1.03 13.73 -10.70
CA GLY A 69 1.18 12.32 -10.37
C GLY A 69 2.62 11.86 -10.17
N ILE A 70 3.53 12.31 -11.03
CA ILE A 70 4.97 12.09 -10.86
C ILE A 70 5.46 12.74 -9.55
N SER A 71 4.97 13.93 -9.21
CA SER A 71 5.34 14.63 -7.97
C SER A 71 4.87 13.90 -6.71
N VAL A 72 3.66 13.30 -6.74
CA VAL A 72 3.18 12.44 -5.65
C VAL A 72 4.08 11.21 -5.49
N LEU A 73 4.42 10.53 -6.59
CA LEU A 73 5.27 9.34 -6.55
C LEU A 73 6.68 9.66 -6.05
N ASN A 74 7.30 10.75 -6.51
CA ASN A 74 8.61 11.19 -6.02
C ASN A 74 8.60 11.47 -4.50
N THR A 75 7.50 12.02 -3.98
CA THR A 75 7.35 12.27 -2.53
C THR A 75 7.27 10.95 -1.76
N ALA A 76 6.51 9.98 -2.27
CA ALA A 76 6.42 8.64 -1.68
C ALA A 76 7.76 7.87 -1.79
N GLU A 77 8.46 7.94 -2.93
CA GLU A 77 9.75 7.28 -3.12
C GLU A 77 10.80 7.85 -2.15
N GLY A 78 10.84 9.17 -1.96
CA GLY A 78 11.75 9.81 -0.99
C GLY A 78 11.57 9.26 0.42
N ALA A 79 10.33 9.12 0.89
CA ALA A 79 10.04 8.53 2.19
C ALA A 79 10.44 7.04 2.27
N ILE A 80 10.22 6.28 1.20
CA ILE A 80 10.59 4.86 1.13
C ILE A 80 12.11 4.65 1.17
N VAL A 81 12.89 5.54 0.54
CA VAL A 81 14.36 5.48 0.58
C VAL A 81 14.88 5.69 2.02
N GLU A 82 14.26 6.60 2.78
CA GLU A 82 14.59 6.77 4.20
C GLU A 82 14.22 5.53 5.02
N ILE A 83 13.01 4.96 4.81
CA ILE A 83 12.60 3.70 5.46
C ILE A 83 13.56 2.55 5.11
N GLN A 84 13.99 2.43 3.87
CA GLN A 84 14.95 1.41 3.44
C GLN A 84 16.31 1.59 4.15
N SER A 85 16.77 2.82 4.31
CA SER A 85 18.02 3.14 5.02
C SER A 85 17.92 2.79 6.51
N MET A 86 16.77 3.10 7.13
CA MET A 86 16.46 2.71 8.51
C MET A 86 16.39 1.19 8.69
N LEU A 87 15.75 0.45 7.78
CA LEU A 87 15.72 -1.02 7.82
C LEU A 87 17.10 -1.63 7.60
N THR A 88 17.97 -0.99 6.82
CA THR A 88 19.36 -1.42 6.67
C THR A 88 20.12 -1.24 7.98
N ARG A 89 19.96 -0.10 8.66
CA ARG A 89 20.52 0.13 10.00
C ARG A 89 19.96 -0.87 11.02
N PHE A 90 18.66 -1.13 10.95
CA PHE A 90 17.98 -2.12 11.79
C PHE A 90 18.57 -3.53 11.60
N LYS A 91 18.85 -3.91 10.35
CA LYS A 91 19.57 -5.16 10.04
C LYS A 91 20.96 -5.19 10.65
N GLU A 92 21.74 -4.11 10.56
CA GLU A 92 23.06 -4.03 11.20
C GLU A 92 22.97 -4.28 12.71
N LEU A 93 21.99 -3.67 13.38
CA LEU A 93 21.75 -3.84 14.81
C LEU A 93 21.36 -5.27 15.19
N THR A 94 20.47 -5.91 14.43
CA THR A 94 20.11 -7.33 14.68
C THR A 94 21.31 -8.26 14.51
N VAL A 95 22.16 -8.03 13.50
CA VAL A 95 23.41 -8.78 13.30
C VAL A 95 24.41 -8.50 14.42
N GLN A 96 24.50 -7.26 14.90
CA GLN A 96 25.34 -6.90 16.04
C GLN A 96 24.87 -7.63 17.30
N ALA A 97 23.57 -7.61 17.61
CA ALA A 97 22.99 -8.26 18.79
C ALA A 97 23.12 -9.79 18.77
N ALA A 98 23.11 -10.40 17.57
CA ALA A 98 23.27 -11.83 17.36
C ALA A 98 24.66 -12.38 17.74
N ASN A 99 25.64 -11.52 18.02
CA ASN A 99 26.94 -11.96 18.50
C ASN A 99 26.89 -12.33 20.00
N ASP A 100 27.47 -13.47 20.36
CA ASP A 100 27.48 -14.01 21.73
C ASP A 100 28.38 -13.22 22.70
N VAL A 101 29.28 -12.38 22.17
CA VAL A 101 30.19 -11.56 22.98
C VAL A 101 29.48 -10.39 23.67
N ASN A 102 28.29 -9.98 23.19
CA ASN A 102 27.56 -8.88 23.80
C ASN A 102 26.98 -9.28 25.16
N SER A 103 27.08 -8.36 26.10
CA SER A 103 26.39 -8.41 27.39
C SER A 103 24.90 -8.07 27.28
N ASP A 104 24.13 -8.40 28.31
CA ASP A 104 22.69 -8.08 28.39
C ASP A 104 22.44 -6.57 28.33
N ASP A 105 23.30 -5.76 28.96
CA ASP A 105 23.21 -4.30 28.93
C ASP A 105 23.43 -3.75 27.51
N GLU A 106 24.38 -4.31 26.76
CA GLU A 106 24.63 -3.93 25.36
C GLU A 106 23.47 -4.33 24.44
N ARG A 107 22.89 -5.52 24.63
CA ARG A 107 21.70 -5.95 23.88
C ARG A 107 20.48 -5.09 24.20
N SER A 108 20.31 -4.68 25.46
CA SER A 108 19.26 -3.74 25.85
C SER A 108 19.42 -2.38 25.18
N ALA A 109 20.64 -1.85 25.10
CA ALA A 109 20.91 -0.61 24.37
C ALA A 109 20.61 -0.74 22.86
N ILE A 110 20.97 -1.88 22.25
CA ILE A 110 20.63 -2.16 20.84
C ILE A 110 19.11 -2.25 20.64
N GLN A 111 18.38 -2.91 21.55
CA GLN A 111 16.93 -2.99 21.51
C GLN A 111 16.28 -1.60 21.55
N GLN A 112 16.79 -0.68 22.39
CA GLN A 112 16.29 0.70 22.42
C GLN A 112 16.53 1.43 21.10
N GLU A 113 17.66 1.20 20.41
CA GLU A 113 17.91 1.78 19.08
C GLU A 113 16.94 1.21 18.03
N ILE A 114 16.67 -0.09 18.09
CA ILE A 114 15.66 -0.81 17.30
C ILE A 114 14.26 -0.22 17.51
N ASP A 115 13.84 0.00 18.76
CA ASP A 115 12.52 0.57 19.09
C ASP A 115 12.40 2.00 18.56
N ASN A 116 13.46 2.80 18.66
CA ASN A 116 13.49 4.15 18.09
C ASN A 116 13.41 4.15 16.56
N ILE A 117 14.07 3.21 15.89
CA ILE A 117 13.97 3.06 14.42
C ILE A 117 12.54 2.69 14.02
N ASN A 118 11.90 1.76 14.72
CA ASN A 118 10.50 1.41 14.47
C ASN A 118 9.57 2.61 14.64
N ALA A 119 9.72 3.38 15.74
CA ALA A 119 8.94 4.59 15.96
C ALA A 119 9.15 5.64 14.85
N GLU A 120 10.38 5.74 14.32
CA GLU A 120 10.70 6.66 13.23
C GLU A 120 10.15 6.19 11.87
N ILE A 121 10.13 4.88 11.61
CA ILE A 121 9.45 4.28 10.45
C ILE A 121 7.97 4.63 10.47
N ASP A 122 7.29 4.44 11.60
CA ASP A 122 5.87 4.78 11.74
C ASP A 122 5.64 6.28 11.59
N ARG A 123 6.52 7.11 12.17
CA ARG A 123 6.45 8.57 12.01
C ARG A 123 6.54 8.98 10.54
N ILE A 124 7.50 8.44 9.78
CA ILE A 124 7.65 8.73 8.35
C ILE A 124 6.43 8.23 7.57
N SER A 125 5.92 7.05 7.93
CA SER A 125 4.72 6.47 7.32
C SER A 125 3.49 7.37 7.46
N GLU A 126 3.25 7.85 8.68
CA GLU A 126 2.07 8.66 9.00
C GLU A 126 2.19 10.12 8.53
N GLN A 127 3.39 10.69 8.53
CA GLN A 127 3.61 12.11 8.23
C GLN A 127 3.94 12.39 6.76
N THR A 128 4.20 11.37 5.94
CA THR A 128 4.44 11.56 4.50
C THR A 128 3.11 11.85 3.79
N GLU A 129 2.92 13.13 3.45
CA GLU A 129 1.72 13.61 2.78
C GLU A 129 2.03 14.44 1.52
N PHE A 130 1.12 14.42 0.56
CA PHE A 130 1.08 15.36 -0.55
C PHE A 130 -0.28 16.04 -0.57
N ASN A 131 -0.29 17.38 -0.52
CA ASN A 131 -1.51 18.16 -0.49
C ASN A 131 -2.51 17.67 0.59
N THR A 132 -2.03 17.45 1.82
CA THR A 132 -2.79 16.92 2.98
C THR A 132 -3.31 15.48 2.85
N GLN A 133 -2.96 14.78 1.78
CA GLN A 133 -3.28 13.37 1.60
C GLN A 133 -2.08 12.52 2.02
N PRO A 134 -2.21 11.66 3.05
CA PRO A 134 -1.14 10.75 3.42
C PRO A 134 -0.99 9.65 2.36
N LEU A 135 0.26 9.31 2.05
CA LEU A 135 0.59 8.48 0.88
C LEU A 135 0.86 7.02 1.22
N ILE A 136 1.60 6.76 2.30
CA ILE A 136 2.17 5.43 2.62
C ILE A 136 1.63 4.82 3.92
N ASN A 137 0.64 5.44 4.55
CA ASN A 137 -0.03 4.94 5.75
C ASN A 137 -1.20 3.98 5.45
N GLY A 138 -1.39 3.59 4.19
CA GLY A 138 -2.47 2.71 3.74
C GLY A 138 -3.74 3.42 3.29
N ASN A 139 -3.83 4.74 3.44
CA ASN A 139 -4.97 5.52 2.94
C ASN A 139 -5.12 5.47 1.41
N LEU A 140 -4.00 5.33 0.68
CA LEU A 140 -3.98 5.15 -0.77
C LEU A 140 -4.00 3.69 -1.22
N SER A 141 -4.22 2.75 -0.29
CA SER A 141 -4.37 1.36 -0.62
C SER A 141 -5.84 0.98 -0.81
N ARG A 142 -6.07 -0.06 -1.60
CA ARG A 142 -7.42 -0.55 -1.84
C ARG A 142 -8.05 -1.07 -0.55
N ARG A 143 -9.25 -0.58 -0.23
CA ARG A 143 -9.94 -0.90 1.02
C ARG A 143 -10.56 -2.29 0.94
N VAL A 144 -10.26 -3.08 1.96
CA VAL A 144 -10.83 -4.40 2.17
C VAL A 144 -11.48 -4.43 3.54
N TYR A 145 -12.74 -4.86 3.60
CA TYR A 145 -13.51 -4.96 4.84
C TYR A 145 -13.73 -6.42 5.18
N SER A 146 -13.40 -6.80 6.41
CA SER A 146 -13.71 -8.12 6.95
C SER A 146 -15.04 -8.10 7.71
N ASP A 147 -15.83 -9.16 7.58
CA ASP A 147 -17.00 -9.40 8.42
C ASP A 147 -16.63 -9.76 9.87
N TYR A 148 -15.41 -10.27 10.08
CA TYR A 148 -14.84 -10.57 11.39
C TYR A 148 -13.98 -9.42 11.93
N GLN A 149 -14.22 -9.02 13.19
CA GLN A 149 -13.48 -7.95 13.86
C GLN A 149 -12.05 -8.37 14.20
N GLY A 150 -11.07 -7.50 13.92
CA GLY A 150 -9.65 -7.73 14.22
C GLY A 150 -8.86 -8.42 13.11
N VAL A 151 -9.50 -8.78 11.99
CA VAL A 151 -8.79 -9.20 10.78
C VAL A 151 -8.22 -7.96 10.10
N ASN A 152 -6.90 -7.94 9.92
CA ASN A 152 -6.20 -6.86 9.24
C ASN A 152 -5.77 -7.33 7.86
N GLN A 153 -6.18 -6.59 6.82
CA GLN A 153 -5.68 -6.87 5.48
C GLN A 153 -4.25 -6.34 5.37
N ILE A 154 -3.33 -7.23 4.99
CA ILE A 154 -1.92 -6.90 4.79
C ILE A 154 -1.76 -6.38 3.36
N SER A 155 -1.93 -7.23 2.36
CA SER A 155 -1.71 -6.82 0.96
C SER A 155 -2.68 -7.50 0.01
N ILE A 156 -3.00 -6.79 -1.07
CA ILE A 156 -3.77 -7.32 -2.17
C ILE A 156 -3.11 -6.92 -3.48
N SER A 157 -3.04 -7.84 -4.44
CA SER A 157 -2.62 -7.49 -5.79
C SER A 157 -3.71 -6.74 -6.55
N ASP A 158 -3.31 -5.84 -7.44
CA ASP A 158 -4.18 -4.98 -8.25
C ASP A 158 -5.13 -5.76 -9.19
N SER A 159 -4.92 -7.06 -9.35
CA SER A 159 -5.62 -7.93 -10.32
C SER A 159 -6.82 -8.70 -9.74
N PHE A 160 -7.17 -8.46 -8.48
CA PHE A 160 -8.42 -8.95 -7.88
C PHE A 160 -9.56 -7.98 -8.22
N THR A 161 -10.72 -8.50 -8.58
CA THR A 161 -11.93 -7.70 -8.84
C THR A 161 -12.64 -7.39 -7.53
N ALA A 162 -13.45 -6.33 -7.48
CA ALA A 162 -14.34 -6.10 -6.35
C ALA A 162 -15.27 -7.30 -6.15
N GLY A 163 -15.40 -7.77 -4.91
CA GLY A 163 -16.11 -9.00 -4.60
C GLY A 163 -15.77 -9.54 -3.21
N ILE A 164 -16.45 -10.63 -2.84
CA ILE A 164 -16.28 -11.29 -1.55
C ILE A 164 -15.28 -12.43 -1.71
N TYR A 165 -14.22 -12.40 -0.90
CA TYR A 165 -13.17 -13.41 -0.84
C TYR A 165 -13.17 -14.05 0.54
N GLY A 166 -13.39 -15.36 0.61
CA GLY A 166 -13.61 -16.05 1.87
C GLY A 166 -12.57 -17.11 2.19
N VAL A 167 -12.16 -17.16 3.46
CA VAL A 167 -11.30 -18.21 4.02
C VAL A 167 -11.93 -18.73 5.31
N THR A 168 -12.01 -20.06 5.46
CA THR A 168 -12.49 -20.72 6.68
C THR A 168 -11.31 -21.04 7.58
N ILE A 169 -11.36 -20.57 8.82
CA ILE A 169 -10.36 -20.90 9.84
C ILE A 169 -10.83 -22.13 10.60
N THR A 170 -10.04 -23.20 10.50
CA THR A 170 -10.33 -24.49 11.12
C THR A 170 -9.62 -24.63 12.47
N GLN A 171 -8.43 -24.04 12.60
CA GLN A 171 -7.68 -23.96 13.85
C GLN A 171 -6.97 -22.61 13.97
N ASP A 172 -7.04 -21.96 15.13
CA ASP A 172 -6.33 -20.69 15.37
C ASP A 172 -4.82 -20.92 15.51
N ALA A 173 -4.02 -19.89 15.23
CA ALA A 173 -2.58 -19.92 15.51
C ALA A 173 -2.32 -20.00 17.03
N ARG A 174 -1.24 -20.67 17.43
CA ARG A 174 -0.83 -20.83 18.83
C ARG A 174 0.60 -20.35 19.03
N GLN A 175 0.82 -19.62 20.12
CA GLN A 175 2.15 -19.28 20.65
C GLN A 175 2.83 -20.55 21.19
N ALA A 176 4.16 -20.56 21.35
CA ALA A 176 4.81 -21.64 22.06
C ALA A 176 4.52 -21.50 23.56
N VAL A 177 3.68 -22.37 24.12
CA VAL A 177 3.25 -22.31 25.52
C VAL A 177 3.75 -23.52 26.29
N ALA A 178 4.39 -23.31 27.44
CA ALA A 178 4.78 -24.34 28.40
C ALA A 178 3.97 -24.16 29.69
N VAL A 179 3.24 -25.20 30.09
CA VAL A 179 2.48 -25.23 31.35
C VAL A 179 3.13 -26.22 32.31
N GLY A 180 3.53 -25.72 33.47
CA GLY A 180 4.00 -26.55 34.58
C GLY A 180 2.87 -27.25 35.34
N SER A 181 3.25 -28.17 36.21
CA SER A 181 2.46 -28.69 37.32
C SER A 181 2.22 -27.61 38.40
N GLN A 182 1.49 -27.97 39.45
CA GLN A 182 1.16 -27.02 40.51
C GLN A 182 2.42 -26.61 41.30
N ILE A 183 2.56 -25.31 41.55
CA ILE A 183 3.57 -24.74 42.42
C ILE A 183 3.26 -25.18 43.86
N THR A 184 4.19 -25.91 44.46
CA THR A 184 4.04 -26.47 45.81
C THR A 184 4.67 -25.61 46.90
N MET A 185 5.42 -24.55 46.55
CA MET A 185 5.95 -23.59 47.51
C MET A 185 4.84 -22.75 48.17
N SER A 186 4.90 -22.62 49.49
CA SER A 186 4.10 -21.64 50.23
C SER A 186 4.71 -20.23 50.05
N SER A 187 3.88 -19.19 50.15
CA SER A 187 4.30 -17.79 50.03
C SER A 187 5.31 -17.34 51.10
N THR A 188 5.47 -18.11 52.18
CA THR A 188 6.41 -17.83 53.28
C THR A 188 7.70 -18.65 53.20
N ASP A 189 7.78 -19.61 52.28
CA ASP A 189 8.93 -20.50 52.18
C ASP A 189 10.07 -19.79 51.43
N THR A 190 11.28 -19.95 51.94
CA THR A 190 12.51 -19.45 51.31
C THR A 190 13.27 -20.61 50.69
N ILE A 191 13.88 -20.37 49.53
CA ILE A 191 14.72 -21.37 48.85
C ILE A 191 15.95 -21.70 49.70
N SER A 192 16.18 -22.98 49.97
CA SER A 192 17.38 -23.45 50.67
C SER A 192 18.61 -23.46 49.75
N SER A 193 19.83 -23.55 50.31
CA SER A 193 21.07 -23.66 49.53
C SER A 193 21.10 -24.89 48.60
N GLU A 194 20.42 -25.97 48.99
CA GLU A 194 20.27 -27.20 48.21
C GLU A 194 19.23 -27.06 47.08
N GLN A 195 18.38 -26.03 47.15
CA GLN A 195 17.32 -25.72 46.19
C GLN A 195 17.66 -24.55 45.26
N ALA A 196 18.73 -23.81 45.53
CA ALA A 196 19.22 -22.78 44.63
C ALA A 196 19.68 -23.38 43.29
N GLY A 197 19.51 -22.64 42.20
CA GLY A 197 19.83 -23.12 40.86
C GLY A 197 19.52 -22.11 39.78
N THR A 198 19.85 -22.47 38.54
CA THR A 198 19.61 -21.64 37.37
C THR A 198 18.49 -22.26 36.53
N ILE A 199 17.58 -21.41 36.06
CA ILE A 199 16.57 -21.75 35.06
C ILE A 199 17.01 -21.12 33.75
N SER A 200 17.19 -21.92 32.70
CA SER A 200 17.41 -21.39 31.36
C SER A 200 16.12 -21.36 30.57
N VAL A 201 15.83 -20.21 29.95
CA VAL A 201 14.72 -20.04 29.00
C VAL A 201 15.32 -19.56 27.68
N ASN A 202 15.20 -20.36 26.61
CA ASN A 202 15.76 -20.05 25.29
C ASN A 202 17.24 -19.58 25.32
N GLY A 203 18.03 -20.15 26.24
CA GLY A 203 19.45 -19.83 26.43
C GLY A 203 19.75 -18.68 27.40
N TYR A 204 18.74 -17.91 27.85
CA TYR A 204 18.91 -16.91 28.91
C TYR A 204 18.92 -17.58 30.28
N GLN A 205 19.91 -17.27 31.12
CA GLN A 205 20.09 -17.90 32.44
C GLN A 205 19.51 -17.02 33.55
N ILE A 206 18.47 -17.51 34.22
CA ILE A 206 17.82 -16.88 35.37
C ILE A 206 18.38 -17.51 36.64
N ASN A 207 19.18 -16.75 37.38
CA ASN A 207 19.81 -17.22 38.62
C ASN A 207 18.88 -17.02 39.81
N ILE A 208 18.56 -18.12 40.50
CA ILE A 208 17.76 -18.12 41.72
C ILE A 208 18.70 -18.40 42.90
N LEU A 209 18.66 -17.51 43.90
CA LEU A 209 19.61 -17.48 45.00
C LEU A 209 18.98 -18.03 46.28
N GLU A 210 19.84 -18.49 47.19
CA GLU A 210 19.44 -18.91 48.53
C GLU A 210 18.76 -17.76 49.28
N GLY A 211 17.62 -18.04 49.93
CA GLY A 211 16.86 -17.07 50.70
C GLY A 211 15.81 -16.28 49.90
N ASP A 212 15.70 -16.47 48.59
CA ASP A 212 14.64 -15.85 47.79
C ASP A 212 13.26 -16.44 48.17
N THR A 213 12.26 -15.57 48.32
CA THR A 213 10.85 -15.96 48.51
C THR A 213 10.20 -16.24 47.15
N LEU A 214 9.08 -16.96 47.15
CA LEU A 214 8.33 -17.28 45.92
C LEU A 214 8.00 -16.04 45.08
N ASP A 215 7.69 -14.90 45.70
CA ASP A 215 7.40 -13.65 44.98
C ASP A 215 8.64 -13.10 44.25
N VAL A 216 9.82 -13.16 44.88
CA VAL A 216 11.08 -12.71 44.28
C VAL A 216 11.51 -13.63 43.14
N VAL A 217 11.31 -14.94 43.31
CA VAL A 217 11.59 -15.94 42.29
C VAL A 217 10.69 -15.73 41.08
N MET A 218 9.39 -15.55 41.30
CA MET A 218 8.44 -15.31 40.22
C MET A 218 8.70 -13.96 39.54
N ASP A 219 9.07 -12.91 40.27
CA ASP A 219 9.47 -11.61 39.68
C ASP A 219 10.70 -11.74 38.77
N ARG A 220 11.70 -12.53 39.18
CA ARG A 220 12.86 -12.83 38.34
C ARG A 220 12.52 -13.69 37.13
N ILE A 221 11.63 -14.68 37.28
CA ILE A 221 11.16 -15.49 36.16
C ILE A 221 10.36 -14.64 35.18
N MET A 222 9.44 -13.80 35.67
CA MET A 222 8.65 -12.90 34.84
C MET A 222 9.53 -11.90 34.09
N THR A 223 10.51 -11.30 34.79
CA THR A 223 11.47 -10.38 34.16
C THR A 223 12.35 -11.10 33.15
N GLY A 224 12.95 -12.25 33.51
CA GLY A 224 13.82 -13.02 32.62
C GLY A 224 13.08 -13.56 31.39
N VAL A 225 11.85 -14.05 31.55
CA VAL A 225 11.01 -14.49 30.44
C VAL A 225 10.59 -13.30 29.57
N GLY A 226 10.26 -12.16 30.18
CA GLY A 226 10.02 -10.90 29.47
C GLY A 226 11.20 -10.50 28.58
N LEU A 227 12.42 -10.58 29.11
CA LEU A 227 13.64 -10.31 28.34
C LEU A 227 13.80 -11.30 27.17
N THR A 228 13.37 -12.55 27.30
CA THR A 228 13.40 -13.55 26.19
C THR A 228 12.29 -13.38 25.14
N GLY A 229 11.43 -12.35 25.25
CA GLY A 229 10.32 -12.12 24.31
C GLY A 229 9.10 -13.00 24.58
N GLY A 230 8.92 -13.36 25.85
CA GLY A 230 7.81 -14.16 26.34
C GLY A 230 7.12 -13.53 27.53
N LYS A 231 6.05 -14.17 28.00
CA LYS A 231 5.33 -13.80 29.21
C LYS A 231 5.24 -15.01 30.13
N ALA A 232 5.50 -14.79 31.42
CA ALA A 232 5.30 -15.79 32.47
C ALA A 232 4.19 -15.34 33.42
N PHE A 233 3.31 -16.26 33.82
CA PHE A 233 2.19 -15.96 34.71
C PHE A 233 1.66 -17.23 35.37
N ALA A 234 0.89 -17.08 36.46
CA ALA A 234 0.30 -18.20 37.19
C ALA A 234 -1.18 -18.40 36.81
N VAL A 235 -1.59 -19.66 36.64
CA VAL A 235 -2.97 -20.03 36.27
C VAL A 235 -3.52 -21.14 37.16
N SER A 236 -4.82 -21.09 37.45
CA SER A 236 -5.53 -22.16 38.18
C SER A 236 -6.05 -23.26 37.26
N GLN A 237 -6.32 -22.93 35.99
CA GLN A 237 -6.96 -23.81 34.99
C GLN A 237 -5.93 -24.57 34.14
N THR A 238 -6.33 -25.73 33.60
CA THR A 238 -5.48 -26.57 32.73
C THR A 238 -5.72 -26.37 31.24
N THR A 239 -6.84 -25.76 30.86
CA THR A 239 -7.26 -25.55 29.47
C THR A 239 -7.29 -24.06 29.14
N SER A 240 -6.83 -23.68 27.96
CA SER A 240 -6.93 -22.32 27.45
C SER A 240 -8.16 -22.14 26.56
N ASP A 241 -8.87 -21.02 26.70
CA ASP A 241 -9.99 -20.63 25.84
C ASP A 241 -9.75 -19.19 25.33
N THR A 242 -9.31 -19.08 24.07
CA THR A 242 -8.97 -17.81 23.41
C THR A 242 -10.20 -16.94 23.12
N LYS A 243 -11.41 -17.51 23.11
CA LYS A 243 -12.65 -16.79 22.81
C LYS A 243 -13.24 -16.12 24.06
N THR A 244 -13.18 -16.81 25.19
CA THR A 244 -13.73 -16.30 26.47
C THR A 244 -12.72 -15.43 27.22
N ASN A 245 -11.43 -15.81 27.21
CA ASN A 245 -10.41 -15.15 28.04
C ASN A 245 -9.50 -14.17 27.27
N GLY A 246 -9.68 -14.06 25.95
CA GLY A 246 -8.87 -13.18 25.10
C GLY A 246 -7.51 -13.78 24.70
N THR A 247 -6.77 -13.03 23.89
CA THR A 247 -5.53 -13.47 23.24
C THR A 247 -4.26 -13.09 24.00
N ASP A 248 -4.32 -12.10 24.90
CA ASP A 248 -3.14 -11.51 25.56
C ASP A 248 -2.40 -12.48 26.48
N TYR A 249 -3.12 -13.47 27.01
CA TYR A 249 -2.59 -14.54 27.86
C TYR A 249 -2.77 -15.93 27.27
N ALA A 250 -2.74 -16.04 25.94
CA ALA A 250 -2.96 -17.30 25.22
C ALA A 250 -4.25 -18.04 25.66
N GLY A 251 -5.34 -17.30 25.95
CA GLY A 251 -6.61 -17.87 26.40
C GLY A 251 -6.66 -18.33 27.87
N TYR A 252 -5.63 -18.03 28.67
CA TYR A 252 -5.65 -18.26 30.10
C TYR A 252 -6.04 -17.01 30.89
N LYS A 253 -6.57 -17.21 32.10
CA LYS A 253 -6.82 -16.13 33.05
C LYS A 253 -5.69 -16.11 34.10
N PRO A 254 -4.85 -15.06 34.14
CA PRO A 254 -3.80 -14.95 35.15
C PRO A 254 -4.41 -14.75 36.54
N GLU A 255 -3.86 -15.43 37.53
CA GLU A 255 -4.23 -15.31 38.94
C GLU A 255 -3.15 -14.54 39.71
N THR A 256 -3.53 -13.81 40.75
CA THR A 256 -2.61 -13.02 41.58
C THR A 256 -1.96 -13.81 42.72
N SER A 257 -2.33 -15.09 42.88
CA SER A 257 -1.76 -16.00 43.87
C SER A 257 -0.89 -17.04 43.16
N TYR A 258 0.28 -17.35 43.71
CA TYR A 258 1.21 -18.31 43.10
C TYR A 258 1.05 -19.73 43.66
N THR A 259 0.76 -19.87 44.95
CA THR A 259 0.66 -21.18 45.62
C THR A 259 -0.54 -21.99 45.11
N GLY A 260 -0.30 -23.24 44.70
CA GLY A 260 -1.34 -24.14 44.18
C GLY A 260 -1.76 -23.88 42.72
N ASN A 261 -1.28 -22.78 42.13
CA ASN A 261 -1.44 -22.45 40.72
C ASN A 261 -0.27 -23.03 39.91
N ARG A 262 -0.39 -23.00 38.58
CA ARG A 262 0.59 -23.53 37.63
C ARG A 262 1.32 -22.38 36.97
N LEU A 263 2.64 -22.51 36.82
CA LEU A 263 3.43 -21.56 36.05
C LEU A 263 3.22 -21.82 34.56
N VAL A 264 2.83 -20.78 33.82
CA VAL A 264 2.73 -20.78 32.37
C VAL A 264 3.77 -19.82 31.82
N ILE A 265 4.56 -20.28 30.87
CA ILE A 265 5.54 -19.49 30.13
C ILE A 265 5.13 -19.58 28.66
N MET A 266 5.02 -18.44 27.98
CA MET A 266 4.65 -18.40 26.56
C MET A 266 5.51 -17.41 25.78
N THR A 267 5.65 -17.60 24.48
CA THR A 267 6.20 -16.60 23.56
C THR A 267 5.15 -15.54 23.21
N GLU A 268 5.56 -14.30 22.94
CA GLU A 268 4.63 -13.25 22.51
C GLU A 268 4.17 -13.42 21.06
N GLN A 269 5.01 -14.01 20.21
CA GLN A 269 4.69 -14.24 18.79
C GLN A 269 4.03 -15.61 18.57
N TYR A 270 3.20 -15.67 17.52
CA TYR A 270 2.50 -16.87 17.08
C TYR A 270 3.25 -17.58 15.95
N GLY A 271 3.09 -18.91 15.86
CA GLY A 271 3.50 -19.69 14.69
C GLY A 271 4.56 -20.76 14.95
N ARG A 272 4.78 -21.60 13.94
CA ARG A 272 5.68 -22.77 13.98
C ARG A 272 7.16 -22.46 14.24
N ASP A 273 7.57 -21.23 13.92
CA ASP A 273 8.97 -20.82 14.03
C ASP A 273 9.32 -20.43 15.48
N GLN A 274 8.30 -20.23 16.32
CA GLN A 274 8.46 -19.93 17.73
C GLN A 274 8.71 -21.20 18.51
N LYS A 275 9.85 -21.22 19.21
CA LYS A 275 10.27 -22.31 20.08
C LYS A 275 10.54 -21.77 21.47
N LEU A 276 10.18 -22.58 22.45
CA LEU A 276 10.41 -22.30 23.85
C LEU A 276 11.05 -23.54 24.48
N ASP A 277 12.31 -23.41 24.82
CA ASP A 277 13.12 -24.39 25.52
C ASP A 277 13.35 -23.91 26.95
N ILE A 278 12.85 -24.67 27.92
CA ILE A 278 13.06 -24.39 29.35
C ILE A 278 13.83 -25.55 29.96
N SER A 279 14.96 -25.24 30.59
CA SER A 279 15.75 -26.20 31.38
C SER A 279 15.99 -25.68 32.80
N CYS A 280 16.07 -26.58 33.75
CA CYS A 280 16.41 -26.26 35.14
C CYS A 280 17.55 -27.16 35.62
N ASP A 281 18.53 -26.56 36.29
CA ASP A 281 19.71 -27.28 36.76
C ASP A 281 19.46 -28.10 38.04
N ASN A 282 18.36 -27.83 38.76
CA ASN A 282 18.08 -28.43 40.07
C ASN A 282 16.69 -29.10 40.12
N GLU A 283 16.65 -30.37 40.53
CA GLU A 283 15.42 -31.18 40.64
C GLU A 283 14.43 -30.61 41.66
N GLU A 284 14.94 -30.14 42.80
CA GLU A 284 14.07 -29.64 43.88
C GLU A 284 13.43 -28.31 43.50
N LEU A 285 14.20 -27.41 42.88
CA LEU A 285 13.69 -26.13 42.37
C LEU A 285 12.63 -26.35 41.29
N ALA A 286 12.88 -27.29 40.37
CA ALA A 286 11.94 -27.65 39.32
C ALA A 286 10.64 -28.23 39.89
N GLY A 287 10.74 -29.10 40.90
CA GLY A 287 9.58 -29.66 41.60
C GLY A 287 8.77 -28.60 42.35
N LEU A 288 9.45 -27.69 43.05
CA LEU A 288 8.84 -26.62 43.84
C LEU A 288 8.05 -25.61 42.99
N LEU A 289 8.56 -25.29 41.81
CA LEU A 289 7.95 -24.39 40.84
C LEU A 289 6.96 -25.11 39.89
N GLY A 290 6.79 -26.42 40.04
CA GLY A 290 5.92 -27.23 39.20
C GLY A 290 6.47 -27.49 37.79
N ILE A 291 7.71 -27.11 37.48
CA ILE A 291 8.36 -27.37 36.19
C ILE A 291 9.25 -28.62 36.23
N SER A 292 8.82 -29.68 36.92
CA SER A 292 9.60 -30.92 37.09
C SER A 292 10.10 -31.53 35.76
N ASP A 293 9.36 -31.31 34.67
CA ASP A 293 9.71 -31.78 33.34
C ASP A 293 10.87 -30.99 32.68
N ALA A 294 11.31 -29.87 33.28
CA ALA A 294 12.45 -29.08 32.84
C ALA A 294 13.79 -29.56 33.43
N TYR A 295 13.77 -30.49 34.39
CA TYR A 295 14.98 -31.05 35.00
C TYR A 295 15.47 -32.27 34.22
N ASP A 296 16.72 -32.24 33.74
CA ASP A 296 17.37 -33.35 33.05
C ASP A 296 18.46 -33.99 33.91
N PRO A 297 18.19 -35.13 34.60
CA PRO A 297 19.20 -35.84 35.40
C PRO A 297 20.31 -36.50 34.55
N THR A 298 20.20 -36.48 33.22
CA THR A 298 21.06 -37.26 32.30
C THR A 298 21.93 -36.41 31.37
N GLY A 299 21.75 -35.10 31.32
CA GLY A 299 22.49 -34.19 30.41
C GLY A 299 22.31 -34.53 28.93
N LEU A 300 21.17 -35.12 28.57
CA LEU A 300 20.86 -35.68 27.24
C LEU A 300 19.76 -34.91 26.50
N GLY A 301 19.33 -33.76 27.00
CA GLY A 301 18.45 -32.81 26.33
C GLY A 301 16.96 -32.94 26.67
N LYS A 302 16.60 -33.37 27.90
CA LYS A 302 15.21 -33.29 28.38
C LYS A 302 14.92 -31.89 28.95
N CYS A 303 14.70 -30.94 28.06
CA CYS A 303 14.09 -29.64 28.37
C CYS A 303 12.58 -29.70 28.10
N ILE A 304 11.80 -28.80 28.72
CA ILE A 304 10.43 -28.56 28.24
C ILE A 304 10.58 -27.86 26.89
N HIS A 305 10.30 -28.61 25.83
CA HIS A 305 10.24 -28.10 24.47
C HIS A 305 8.79 -27.79 24.11
N ALA A 306 8.49 -26.52 23.87
CA ALA A 306 7.23 -26.08 23.30
C ALA A 306 7.45 -25.44 21.93
N GLU A 307 6.63 -25.82 20.95
CA GLU A 307 6.59 -25.17 19.64
C GLU A 307 5.21 -24.56 19.43
N GLY A 308 5.17 -23.38 18.82
CA GLY A 308 3.92 -22.77 18.36
C GLY A 308 3.31 -23.53 17.17
N SER A 309 2.08 -23.19 16.83
CA SER A 309 1.41 -23.69 15.62
C SER A 309 0.89 -22.54 14.77
N ASP A 310 0.98 -22.71 13.45
CA ASP A 310 0.37 -21.77 12.51
C ASP A 310 -1.14 -21.96 12.48
N VAL A 311 -1.85 -20.95 11.98
CA VAL A 311 -3.29 -21.05 11.67
C VAL A 311 -3.52 -22.14 10.62
N GLU A 312 -4.54 -22.96 10.80
CA GLU A 312 -4.99 -23.92 9.78
C GLU A 312 -6.24 -23.37 9.10
N ALA A 313 -6.15 -23.18 7.78
CA ALA A 313 -7.20 -22.54 7.01
C ALA A 313 -7.49 -23.28 5.71
N GLU A 314 -8.75 -23.26 5.32
CA GLU A 314 -9.26 -23.79 4.06
C GLU A 314 -10.00 -22.68 3.31
N PHE A 315 -10.20 -22.85 2.00
CA PHE A 315 -11.02 -21.91 1.24
C PHE A 315 -12.48 -21.99 1.71
N ALA A 316 -13.08 -20.84 2.02
CA ALA A 316 -14.50 -20.81 2.32
C ALA A 316 -15.29 -21.22 1.08
N LYS A 317 -16.38 -21.94 1.30
CA LYS A 317 -17.26 -22.39 0.22
C LYS A 317 -18.48 -21.48 0.15
N ALA A 318 -18.80 -21.00 -1.06
CA ALA A 318 -20.04 -20.31 -1.33
C ALA A 318 -21.23 -21.29 -1.27
N ASP A 319 -22.45 -20.77 -1.31
CA ASP A 319 -23.70 -21.55 -1.26
C ASP A 319 -23.82 -22.63 -2.36
N ASP A 320 -23.04 -22.48 -3.44
CA ASP A 320 -22.97 -23.42 -4.57
C ASP A 320 -21.85 -24.47 -4.43
N GLY A 321 -21.08 -24.44 -3.33
CA GLY A 321 -19.95 -25.33 -3.06
C GLY A 321 -18.65 -24.95 -3.76
N SER A 322 -18.63 -23.86 -4.56
CA SER A 322 -17.40 -23.29 -5.14
C SER A 322 -16.62 -22.47 -4.11
N ARG A 323 -15.35 -22.16 -4.40
CA ARG A 323 -14.54 -21.32 -3.52
C ARG A 323 -15.06 -19.88 -3.53
N ALA A 324 -15.15 -19.24 -2.35
CA ALA A 324 -15.57 -17.85 -2.22
C ALA A 324 -14.53 -16.89 -2.80
N GLY A 325 -14.72 -16.48 -4.06
CA GLY A 325 -13.94 -15.45 -4.76
C GLY A 325 -12.60 -15.91 -5.36
N PHE A 326 -12.03 -17.02 -4.87
CA PHE A 326 -10.74 -17.55 -5.36
C PHE A 326 -10.88 -18.59 -6.47
N GLU A 327 -9.95 -18.61 -7.42
CA GLU A 327 -9.89 -19.64 -8.47
C GLU A 327 -9.46 -21.00 -7.89
N ASP A 328 -9.79 -22.10 -8.59
CA ASP A 328 -9.44 -23.47 -8.17
C ASP A 328 -7.92 -23.72 -8.10
N SER A 329 -7.14 -22.90 -8.82
CA SER A 329 -5.68 -22.92 -8.83
C SER A 329 -5.03 -22.22 -7.64
N ALA A 330 -5.81 -21.50 -6.82
CA ALA A 330 -5.29 -20.81 -5.66
C ALA A 330 -4.78 -21.79 -4.60
N VAL A 331 -3.67 -21.44 -3.94
CA VAL A 331 -3.03 -22.18 -2.85
C VAL A 331 -2.96 -21.28 -1.61
N ILE A 332 -3.33 -21.84 -0.46
CA ILE A 332 -3.19 -21.18 0.85
C ILE A 332 -1.84 -21.59 1.45
N SER A 333 -1.09 -20.60 1.93
CA SER A 333 0.08 -20.78 2.78
C SER A 333 -0.15 -20.01 4.07
N THR A 334 0.12 -20.62 5.21
CA THR A 334 -0.04 -19.99 6.53
C THR A 334 1.33 -19.86 7.22
N LYS A 335 1.54 -18.75 7.92
CA LYS A 335 2.73 -18.50 8.76
C LYS A 335 2.30 -17.69 9.98
N GLY A 336 2.28 -18.31 11.16
CA GLY A 336 1.69 -17.71 12.37
C GLY A 336 0.22 -17.37 12.15
N THR A 337 -0.14 -16.11 12.36
CA THR A 337 -1.48 -15.53 12.14
C THR A 337 -1.72 -15.07 10.70
N ARG A 338 -0.66 -15.02 9.87
CA ARG A 338 -0.75 -14.52 8.49
C ARG A 338 -1.15 -15.64 7.54
N ILE A 339 -2.14 -15.36 6.72
CA ILE A 339 -2.60 -16.23 5.64
C ILE A 339 -2.30 -15.54 4.31
N THR A 340 -1.53 -16.24 3.49
CA THR A 340 -1.18 -15.83 2.14
C THR A 340 -1.86 -16.77 1.15
N VAL A 341 -2.80 -16.24 0.38
CA VAL A 341 -3.38 -16.93 -0.77
C VAL A 341 -2.62 -16.50 -2.01
N LYS A 342 -2.02 -17.47 -2.72
CA LYS A 342 -1.35 -17.23 -4.01
C LYS A 342 -2.08 -17.97 -5.13
N ASP A 343 -2.18 -17.33 -6.28
CA ASP A 343 -2.75 -17.92 -7.50
C ASP A 343 -1.73 -17.96 -8.66
N VAL A 344 -2.02 -18.72 -9.72
CA VAL A 344 -1.11 -19.01 -10.86
C VAL A 344 -0.65 -17.78 -11.64
N ASN A 345 -1.36 -16.65 -11.52
CA ASN A 345 -0.99 -15.38 -12.14
C ASN A 345 -0.16 -14.48 -11.19
N ASN A 346 0.45 -15.06 -10.15
CA ASN A 346 1.18 -14.34 -9.11
C ASN A 346 0.30 -13.31 -8.38
N LYS A 347 -1.02 -13.57 -8.32
CA LYS A 347 -1.95 -12.79 -7.51
C LYS A 347 -1.74 -13.19 -6.06
N GLU A 348 -1.48 -12.22 -5.21
CA GLU A 348 -1.28 -12.43 -3.79
C GLU A 348 -2.37 -11.70 -3.00
N PHE A 349 -2.95 -12.42 -2.04
CA PHE A 349 -3.91 -11.91 -1.08
C PHE A 349 -3.42 -12.31 0.30
N VAL A 350 -2.98 -11.33 1.09
CA VAL A 350 -2.39 -11.56 2.41
C VAL A 350 -3.25 -10.90 3.47
N MET A 351 -3.67 -11.68 4.45
CA MET A 351 -4.45 -11.22 5.59
C MET A 351 -3.79 -11.65 6.89
N ASP A 352 -3.93 -10.85 7.94
CA ASP A 352 -3.61 -11.20 9.31
C ASP A 352 -4.89 -11.44 10.10
N ILE A 353 -4.91 -12.54 10.84
CA ILE A 353 -6.11 -13.05 11.48
C ILE A 353 -5.88 -13.11 12.99
N PRO A 354 -6.79 -12.59 13.81
CA PRO A 354 -6.62 -12.64 15.25
C PRO A 354 -6.62 -14.11 15.72
N GLY A 355 -5.86 -14.44 16.78
CA GLY A 355 -5.73 -15.81 17.28
C GLY A 355 -6.97 -16.39 18.00
N ASN A 356 -8.18 -15.91 17.68
CA ASN A 356 -9.42 -16.25 18.37
C ASN A 356 -10.64 -16.49 17.45
N VAL A 357 -10.44 -16.65 16.14
CA VAL A 357 -11.55 -16.76 15.18
C VAL A 357 -12.30 -18.07 15.33
N ALA A 358 -11.59 -19.20 15.32
CA ALA A 358 -12.16 -20.51 15.54
C ALA A 358 -12.47 -20.77 17.04
N GLY A 359 -11.86 -20.00 17.93
CA GLY A 359 -11.98 -20.14 19.38
C GLY A 359 -11.43 -21.48 19.86
N THR A 360 -10.30 -21.90 19.29
CA THR A 360 -9.78 -23.23 19.58
C THR A 360 -9.28 -23.32 21.02
N VAL A 361 -9.79 -24.33 21.73
CA VAL A 361 -9.36 -24.68 23.07
C VAL A 361 -8.12 -25.57 22.95
N PHE A 362 -7.00 -25.11 23.48
CA PHE A 362 -5.75 -25.88 23.48
C PHE A 362 -5.52 -26.57 24.82
N ASP A 363 -5.04 -27.82 24.74
CA ASP A 363 -4.41 -28.50 25.86
C ASP A 363 -2.90 -28.35 25.73
N ASP A 364 -2.33 -27.49 26.59
CA ASP A 364 -0.91 -27.14 26.60
C ASP A 364 -0.11 -27.94 27.65
N THR A 365 -0.72 -28.95 28.30
CA THR A 365 -0.03 -29.78 29.29
C THR A 365 1.06 -30.64 28.63
N VAL A 366 2.18 -30.86 29.32
CA VAL A 366 3.35 -31.60 28.78
C VAL A 366 2.96 -33.02 28.32
N ALA A 367 2.01 -33.66 29.00
CA ALA A 367 1.51 -35.00 28.64
C ALA A 367 0.60 -35.01 27.39
N ALA A 368 -0.08 -33.91 27.10
CA ALA A 368 -0.97 -33.79 25.94
C ALA A 368 -0.22 -33.40 24.66
N LYS A 369 0.91 -32.69 24.79
CA LYS A 369 1.71 -32.22 23.66
C LYS A 369 2.19 -33.37 22.77
N LYS A 370 2.11 -33.17 21.46
CA LYS A 370 2.69 -34.07 20.45
C LYS A 370 3.86 -33.38 19.77
N ASN A 371 5.06 -33.93 19.91
CA ASN A 371 6.30 -33.34 19.39
C ASN A 371 6.50 -31.86 19.81
N GLY A 372 6.16 -31.51 21.06
CA GLY A 372 6.28 -30.15 21.59
C GLY A 372 5.13 -29.20 21.24
N LYS A 373 4.20 -29.59 20.36
CA LYS A 373 3.06 -28.76 19.96
C LYS A 373 1.83 -28.99 20.84
N SER A 374 1.14 -27.91 21.18
CA SER A 374 -0.15 -27.94 21.87
C SER A 374 -1.22 -28.61 21.00
N VAL A 375 -2.13 -29.35 21.64
CA VAL A 375 -3.17 -30.11 20.93
C VAL A 375 -4.50 -29.36 21.02
N ALA A 376 -5.15 -29.18 19.87
CA ALA A 376 -6.51 -28.66 19.81
C ALA A 376 -7.50 -29.70 20.38
N SER A 377 -8.26 -29.30 21.39
CA SER A 377 -9.24 -30.13 22.12
C SER A 377 -10.69 -29.74 21.81
N GLY A 378 -10.89 -28.56 21.20
CA GLY A 378 -12.18 -28.06 20.74
C GLY A 378 -12.05 -26.77 19.94
N GLY A 379 -13.13 -26.34 19.28
CA GLY A 379 -13.18 -25.15 18.44
C GLY A 379 -14.33 -25.27 17.44
N THR A 380 -14.85 -24.14 16.95
CA THR A 380 -15.85 -24.12 15.88
C THR A 380 -15.25 -23.40 14.70
N ALA A 381 -15.11 -24.08 13.56
CA ALA A 381 -14.62 -23.45 12.35
C ALA A 381 -15.48 -22.23 11.99
N ALA A 382 -14.82 -21.15 11.60
CA ALA A 382 -15.46 -19.88 11.33
C ALA A 382 -15.01 -19.35 9.97
N ASP A 383 -15.98 -18.90 9.18
CA ASP A 383 -15.73 -18.27 7.90
C ASP A 383 -15.40 -16.79 8.12
N ILE A 384 -14.34 -16.33 7.45
CA ILE A 384 -13.99 -14.93 7.34
C ILE A 384 -14.20 -14.53 5.89
N ASN A 385 -15.13 -13.62 5.66
CA ASN A 385 -15.38 -13.06 4.35
C ASN A 385 -14.84 -11.64 4.28
N GLN A 386 -13.97 -11.41 3.31
CA GLN A 386 -13.40 -10.13 3.02
C GLN A 386 -14.01 -9.53 1.75
N GLU A 387 -14.68 -8.40 1.91
CA GLU A 387 -15.19 -7.59 0.81
C GLU A 387 -14.09 -6.67 0.30
N VAL A 388 -13.59 -6.99 -0.90
CA VAL A 388 -12.67 -6.14 -1.65
C VAL A 388 -13.49 -5.07 -2.36
N THR A 389 -13.19 -3.81 -2.07
CA THR A 389 -13.86 -2.67 -2.71
C THR A 389 -12.93 -1.99 -3.72
N ASP A 390 -13.48 -1.26 -4.68
CA ASP A 390 -12.70 -0.38 -5.57
C ASP A 390 -12.48 1.03 -4.98
N VAL A 391 -12.54 1.17 -3.65
CA VAL A 391 -12.41 2.45 -2.95
C VAL A 391 -11.04 2.52 -2.25
N GLY A 392 -10.43 3.71 -2.22
CA GLY A 392 -9.19 4.00 -1.48
C GLY A 392 -8.00 4.36 -2.36
N THR A 393 -7.95 3.83 -3.58
CA THR A 393 -6.87 4.16 -4.52
C THR A 393 -6.98 5.58 -5.07
N MET A 394 -5.84 6.24 -5.30
CA MET A 394 -5.81 7.55 -5.94
C MET A 394 -5.87 7.39 -7.46
N SER A 395 -6.83 8.04 -8.13
CA SER A 395 -6.90 8.07 -9.59
C SER A 395 -6.42 9.41 -10.14
N ILE A 396 -5.49 9.38 -11.08
CA ILE A 396 -5.01 10.57 -11.80
C ILE A 396 -5.55 10.53 -13.21
N HIS A 397 -6.24 11.59 -13.62
CA HIS A 397 -6.79 11.72 -14.97
C HIS A 397 -5.71 12.18 -15.94
N VAL A 398 -5.30 11.29 -16.82
CA VAL A 398 -4.15 11.47 -17.73
C VAL A 398 -4.58 11.55 -19.20
N GLY A 399 -5.82 11.92 -19.46
CA GLY A 399 -6.33 12.08 -20.82
C GLY A 399 -7.34 13.20 -20.95
N ALA A 400 -7.75 13.47 -22.20
CA ALA A 400 -8.75 14.49 -22.52
C ALA A 400 -10.19 13.93 -22.56
N ASN A 401 -10.35 12.60 -22.45
CA ASN A 401 -11.65 11.91 -22.55
C ASN A 401 -11.95 11.11 -21.28
N GLU A 402 -13.22 10.72 -21.13
CA GLU A 402 -13.71 9.93 -20.00
C GLU A 402 -12.93 8.62 -19.81
N ASN A 403 -12.77 8.20 -18.54
CA ASN A 403 -12.11 6.96 -18.11
C ASN A 403 -10.62 6.82 -18.49
N GLN A 404 -9.95 7.88 -18.93
CA GLN A 404 -8.51 7.89 -19.14
C GLN A 404 -7.76 8.20 -17.84
N VAL A 405 -7.76 7.23 -16.91
CA VAL A 405 -7.15 7.37 -15.58
C VAL A 405 -6.05 6.36 -15.34
N ILE A 406 -5.03 6.77 -14.58
CA ILE A 406 -4.07 5.87 -13.93
C ILE A 406 -4.47 5.78 -12.47
N VAL A 407 -4.74 4.57 -12.00
CA VAL A 407 -5.04 4.29 -10.60
C VAL A 407 -3.75 3.90 -9.91
N LEU A 408 -3.45 4.57 -8.80
CA LEU A 408 -2.34 4.32 -7.90
C LEU A 408 -2.85 3.57 -6.67
N ASP A 409 -2.30 2.38 -6.47
CA ASP A 409 -2.40 1.62 -5.22
C ASP A 409 -1.02 1.62 -4.55
N ILE A 410 -0.89 2.37 -3.47
CA ILE A 410 0.33 2.39 -2.66
C ILE A 410 0.03 1.62 -1.37
N PRO A 411 0.62 0.41 -1.20
CA PRO A 411 0.47 -0.36 0.02
C PRO A 411 0.99 0.38 1.25
N PRO A 412 0.42 0.15 2.44
CA PRO A 412 0.95 0.70 3.67
C PRO A 412 2.37 0.20 3.96
N ILE A 413 3.18 1.05 4.59
CA ILE A 413 4.49 0.72 5.14
C ILE A 413 4.52 1.17 6.60
N THR A 414 3.91 0.39 7.50
CA THR A 414 3.96 0.59 8.95
C THR A 414 4.73 -0.56 9.59
N THR A 415 5.24 -0.39 10.82
CA THR A 415 5.96 -1.43 11.58
C THR A 415 5.15 -2.72 11.71
N TYR A 416 3.84 -2.60 11.94
CA TYR A 416 2.92 -3.74 11.95
C TYR A 416 2.87 -4.47 10.60
N MET A 417 2.76 -3.71 9.51
CA MET A 417 2.64 -4.25 8.15
C MET A 417 3.93 -4.95 7.70
N ILE A 418 5.09 -4.35 7.96
CA ILE A 418 6.39 -4.94 7.64
C ILE A 418 6.80 -6.05 8.64
N GLY A 419 6.15 -6.12 9.81
CA GLY A 419 6.35 -7.16 10.82
C GLY A 419 7.53 -6.91 11.77
N THR A 420 7.97 -5.65 11.94
CA THR A 420 9.11 -5.30 12.80
C THR A 420 8.73 -4.87 14.22
N ASP A 421 7.43 -4.69 14.50
CA ASP A 421 6.89 -4.16 15.76
C ASP A 421 7.30 -4.96 17.00
N ASN A 422 7.25 -6.29 16.94
CA ASN A 422 7.48 -7.17 18.10
C ASN A 422 8.84 -7.89 18.05
N ILE A 423 9.87 -7.25 17.47
CA ILE A 423 11.20 -7.85 17.39
C ILE A 423 11.96 -7.66 18.71
N ASN A 424 12.45 -8.77 19.24
CA ASN A 424 13.29 -8.80 20.44
C ASN A 424 14.69 -9.36 20.13
N VAL A 425 15.75 -8.61 20.45
CA VAL A 425 17.15 -9.02 20.22
C VAL A 425 17.96 -9.28 21.51
N MET A 426 17.29 -9.39 22.66
CA MET A 426 17.93 -9.59 23.96
C MET A 426 18.67 -10.92 24.09
N THR A 427 18.33 -11.92 23.28
CA THR A 427 19.02 -13.21 23.24
C THR A 427 19.63 -13.47 21.87
N GLY A 428 20.72 -14.24 21.80
CA GLY A 428 21.32 -14.63 20.53
C GLY A 428 20.36 -15.41 19.62
N TYR A 429 19.48 -16.22 20.21
CA TYR A 429 18.45 -16.96 19.47
C TYR A 429 17.39 -16.02 18.85
N THR A 430 16.83 -15.12 19.64
CA THR A 430 15.80 -14.18 19.16
C THR A 430 16.40 -13.16 18.17
N ALA A 431 17.66 -12.77 18.33
CA ALA A 431 18.38 -11.93 17.38
C ALA A 431 18.59 -12.60 16.01
N GLN A 432 18.82 -13.92 15.97
CA GLN A 432 18.90 -14.66 14.71
C GLN A 432 17.55 -14.71 13.97
N LEU A 433 16.46 -14.94 14.72
CA LEU A 433 15.11 -14.87 14.16
C LEU A 433 14.81 -13.46 13.64
N ALA A 434 15.24 -12.42 14.37
CA ALA A 434 15.09 -11.03 13.97
C ALA A 434 15.70 -10.76 12.59
N ILE A 435 16.89 -11.30 12.28
CA ILE A 435 17.54 -11.11 10.97
C ILE A 435 16.62 -11.55 9.81
N ASP A 436 15.96 -12.72 9.93
CA ASP A 436 15.05 -13.22 8.89
C ASP A 436 13.79 -12.34 8.75
N THR A 437 13.24 -11.87 9.88
CA THR A 437 12.09 -10.96 9.86
C THR A 437 12.42 -9.63 9.19
N VAL A 438 13.63 -9.09 9.42
CA VAL A 438 14.10 -7.84 8.80
C VAL A 438 14.37 -8.02 7.32
N ASP A 439 14.92 -9.15 6.90
CA ASP A 439 15.12 -9.46 5.48
C ASP A 439 13.79 -9.58 4.72
N THR A 440 12.77 -10.13 5.37
CA THR A 440 11.41 -10.14 4.85
C THR A 440 10.85 -8.72 4.74
N ALA A 441 11.04 -7.87 5.77
CA ALA A 441 10.62 -6.47 5.77
C ALA A 441 11.29 -5.66 4.63
N ILE A 442 12.60 -5.81 4.45
CA ILE A 442 13.36 -5.16 3.36
C ILE A 442 12.82 -5.63 2.00
N SER A 443 12.56 -6.93 1.84
CA SER A 443 12.03 -7.48 0.60
C SER A 443 10.64 -6.92 0.27
N TYR A 444 9.79 -6.74 1.28
CA TYR A 444 8.48 -6.12 1.13
C TYR A 444 8.62 -4.64 0.70
N VAL A 445 9.45 -3.84 1.37
CA VAL A 445 9.67 -2.43 0.99
C VAL A 445 10.23 -2.31 -0.43
N ASN A 446 11.16 -3.19 -0.82
CA ASN A 446 11.68 -3.25 -2.19
C ASN A 446 10.58 -3.57 -3.23
N SER A 447 9.61 -4.42 -2.87
CA SER A 447 8.45 -4.70 -3.71
C SER A 447 7.59 -3.46 -3.91
N VAL A 448 7.28 -2.73 -2.83
CA VAL A 448 6.51 -1.47 -2.90
C VAL A 448 7.24 -0.42 -3.74
N ARG A 449 8.55 -0.26 -3.55
CA ARG A 449 9.37 0.64 -4.37
C ARG A 449 9.34 0.26 -5.85
N SER A 450 9.43 -1.03 -6.15
CA SER A 450 9.34 -1.54 -7.53
C SER A 450 7.99 -1.21 -8.17
N LYS A 451 6.88 -1.27 -7.41
CA LYS A 451 5.56 -0.83 -7.88
C LYS A 451 5.52 0.66 -8.19
N ILE A 452 6.06 1.50 -7.32
CA ILE A 452 6.13 2.96 -7.53
C ILE A 452 6.93 3.29 -8.81
N GLY A 453 8.10 2.68 -8.98
CA GLY A 453 8.89 2.86 -10.21
C GLY A 453 8.16 2.40 -11.48
N ALA A 454 7.30 1.37 -11.40
CA ALA A 454 6.46 0.97 -12.53
C ALA A 454 5.40 2.04 -12.87
N TYR A 455 4.80 2.67 -11.86
CA TYR A 455 3.86 3.79 -12.09
C TYR A 455 4.56 5.03 -12.65
N GLU A 456 5.77 5.36 -12.19
CA GLU A 456 6.58 6.47 -12.73
C GLU A 456 6.85 6.27 -14.21
N ASN A 457 7.39 5.11 -14.61
CA ASN A 457 7.62 4.77 -16.01
C ASN A 457 6.32 4.91 -16.84
N ARG A 458 5.18 4.47 -16.28
CA ARG A 458 3.89 4.59 -16.95
C ARG A 458 3.46 6.05 -17.11
N PHE A 459 3.67 6.91 -16.11
CA PHE A 459 3.39 8.33 -16.21
C PHE A 459 4.32 9.03 -17.19
N GLU A 460 5.61 8.72 -17.23
CA GLU A 460 6.56 9.28 -18.21
C GLU A 460 6.16 8.92 -19.65
N HIS A 461 5.84 7.66 -19.91
CA HIS A 461 5.35 7.23 -21.22
C HIS A 461 4.03 7.93 -21.59
N THR A 462 3.14 8.12 -20.61
CA THR A 462 1.88 8.82 -20.82
C THR A 462 2.12 10.31 -21.12
N ASN A 463 3.01 10.98 -20.37
CA ASN A 463 3.40 12.36 -20.61
C ASN A 463 3.93 12.56 -22.03
N ASN A 464 4.87 11.70 -22.45
CA ASN A 464 5.45 11.76 -23.80
C ASN A 464 4.38 11.52 -24.89
N ASN A 465 3.43 10.61 -24.65
CA ASN A 465 2.34 10.36 -25.59
C ASN A 465 1.34 11.55 -25.65
N LEU A 466 1.06 12.18 -24.52
CA LEU A 466 0.23 13.39 -24.45
C LEU A 466 0.89 14.55 -25.19
N GLU A 467 2.20 14.75 -25.04
CA GLU A 467 2.96 15.77 -25.78
C GLU A 467 2.90 15.54 -27.30
N VAL A 468 3.12 14.31 -27.76
CA VAL A 468 3.02 13.97 -29.18
C VAL A 468 1.58 14.17 -29.70
N SER A 469 0.58 13.81 -28.90
CA SER A 469 -0.82 14.00 -29.25
C SER A 469 -1.19 15.49 -29.34
N ASP A 470 -0.74 16.30 -28.39
CA ASP A 470 -0.93 17.75 -28.37
C ASP A 470 -0.28 18.42 -29.58
N GLU A 471 0.95 18.03 -29.90
CA GLU A 471 1.67 18.51 -31.09
C GLU A 471 0.91 18.14 -32.38
N ASN A 472 0.43 16.90 -32.49
CA ASN A 472 -0.30 16.43 -33.67
C ASN A 472 -1.65 17.13 -33.85
N VAL A 473 -2.41 17.32 -32.76
CA VAL A 473 -3.70 18.05 -32.81
C VAL A 473 -3.46 19.53 -33.12
N THR A 474 -2.40 20.14 -32.56
CA THR A 474 -2.01 21.52 -32.87
C THR A 474 -1.60 21.69 -34.33
N LYS A 475 -0.81 20.76 -34.88
CA LYS A 475 -0.48 20.73 -36.32
C LYS A 475 -1.73 20.59 -37.20
N ALA A 476 -2.65 19.71 -36.82
CA ALA A 476 -3.91 19.53 -37.54
C ALA A 476 -4.80 20.78 -37.47
N LEU A 477 -4.82 21.46 -36.31
CA LEU A 477 -5.51 22.73 -36.11
C LEU A 477 -4.93 23.83 -36.99
N SER A 478 -3.60 23.99 -36.98
CA SER A 478 -2.87 24.97 -37.79
C SER A 478 -3.15 24.76 -39.28
N ALA A 479 -3.03 23.51 -39.79
CA ALA A 479 -3.33 23.20 -41.17
C ALA A 479 -4.79 23.48 -41.59
N LYS A 480 -5.73 23.56 -40.63
CA LYS A 480 -7.14 23.83 -40.88
C LYS A 480 -7.51 25.30 -40.75
N ILE A 481 -6.98 26.00 -39.75
CA ILE A 481 -7.34 27.39 -39.47
C ILE A 481 -6.34 28.36 -40.08
N ASP A 482 -5.04 28.09 -40.06
CA ASP A 482 -4.05 29.11 -40.38
C ASP A 482 -4.05 29.42 -41.88
N THR A 483 -3.82 30.70 -42.20
CA THR A 483 -3.77 31.17 -43.59
C THR A 483 -2.35 31.12 -44.13
N ASP A 484 -2.20 30.75 -45.41
CA ASP A 484 -0.93 30.96 -46.11
C ASP A 484 -0.80 32.46 -46.42
N MET A 485 0.12 33.12 -45.70
CA MET A 485 0.36 34.55 -45.83
C MET A 485 0.88 34.93 -47.22
N ALA A 486 1.63 34.05 -47.89
CA ALA A 486 2.13 34.33 -49.23
C ALA A 486 0.98 34.34 -50.24
N GLU A 487 0.10 33.34 -50.18
CA GLU A 487 -1.07 33.25 -51.05
C GLU A 487 -2.04 34.43 -50.82
N GLU A 488 -2.41 34.73 -49.58
CA GLU A 488 -3.32 35.85 -49.29
C GLU A 488 -2.73 37.22 -49.64
N MET A 489 -1.41 37.40 -49.58
CA MET A 489 -0.78 38.63 -50.07
C MET A 489 -0.88 38.78 -51.58
N THR A 490 -0.81 37.68 -52.34
CA THR A 490 -1.06 37.72 -53.80
C THR A 490 -2.51 38.06 -54.12
N GLU A 491 -3.46 37.52 -53.34
CA GLU A 491 -4.87 37.83 -53.51
C GLU A 491 -5.19 39.27 -53.09
N TYR A 492 -4.67 39.73 -51.96
CA TYR A 492 -4.78 41.11 -51.50
C TYR A 492 -4.27 42.12 -52.54
N THR A 493 -3.11 41.86 -53.14
CA THR A 493 -2.54 42.72 -54.18
C THR A 493 -3.37 42.69 -55.47
N SER A 494 -3.86 41.51 -55.88
CA SER A 494 -4.81 41.37 -57.01
C SER A 494 -6.10 42.16 -56.77
N GLN A 495 -6.72 42.03 -55.60
CA GLN A 495 -7.95 42.75 -55.24
C GLN A 495 -7.73 44.26 -55.12
N THR A 496 -6.55 44.70 -54.69
CA THR A 496 -6.17 46.12 -54.68
C THR A 496 -6.11 46.68 -56.11
N VAL A 497 -5.48 45.96 -57.04
CA VAL A 497 -5.42 46.35 -58.46
C VAL A 497 -6.82 46.34 -59.09
N LEU A 498 -7.65 45.34 -58.79
CA LEU A 498 -9.04 45.27 -59.28
C LEU A 498 -9.90 46.42 -58.74
N THR A 499 -9.73 46.80 -57.47
CA THR A 499 -10.44 47.94 -56.88
C THR A 499 -10.02 49.26 -57.55
N GLN A 500 -8.73 49.44 -57.85
CA GLN A 500 -8.23 50.60 -58.61
C GLN A 500 -8.73 50.60 -60.06
N ALA A 501 -8.77 49.45 -60.73
CA ALA A 501 -9.32 49.32 -62.07
C ALA A 501 -10.84 49.58 -62.11
N ALA A 502 -11.59 49.06 -61.15
CA ALA A 502 -13.04 49.23 -61.04
C ALA A 502 -13.44 50.68 -60.74
N THR A 503 -12.68 51.40 -59.91
CA THR A 503 -12.90 52.85 -59.70
C THR A 503 -12.64 53.65 -60.97
N SER A 504 -11.59 53.32 -61.73
CA SER A 504 -11.31 53.92 -63.04
C SER A 504 -12.42 53.66 -64.07
N ILE A 505 -12.89 52.41 -64.17
CA ILE A 505 -14.00 52.03 -65.07
C ILE A 505 -15.33 52.66 -64.64
N LEU A 506 -15.60 52.76 -63.33
CA LEU A 506 -16.77 53.46 -62.79
C LEU A 506 -16.73 54.96 -63.15
N SER A 507 -15.56 55.59 -63.02
CA SER A 507 -15.35 56.97 -63.43
C SER A 507 -15.62 57.17 -64.93
N GLN A 508 -15.08 56.29 -65.79
CA GLN A 508 -15.35 56.31 -67.24
C GLN A 508 -16.82 56.04 -67.56
N ALA A 509 -17.46 55.09 -66.87
CA ALA A 509 -18.87 54.77 -67.05
C ALA A 509 -19.78 55.95 -66.66
N ASN A 510 -19.39 56.75 -65.67
CA ASN A 510 -20.07 57.99 -65.28
C ASN A 510 -19.88 59.13 -66.30
N GLN A 511 -18.80 59.12 -67.09
CA GLN A 511 -18.52 60.15 -68.10
C GLN A 511 -19.24 59.92 -69.44
N ARG A 512 -19.48 58.66 -69.83
CA ARG A 512 -20.17 58.33 -71.11
C ARG A 512 -21.50 59.06 -71.35
N PRO A 513 -22.42 59.21 -70.37
CA PRO A 513 -23.66 59.97 -70.59
C PRO A 513 -23.41 61.44 -70.90
N SER A 514 -22.37 62.05 -70.30
CA SER A 514 -22.00 63.46 -70.49
C SER A 514 -21.38 63.71 -71.87
N GLU A 515 -20.56 62.78 -72.37
CA GLU A 515 -20.01 62.84 -73.73
C GLU A 515 -21.10 62.75 -74.81
N VAL A 516 -22.13 61.93 -74.59
CA VAL A 516 -23.27 61.83 -75.49
C VAL A 516 -24.16 63.08 -75.43
N LEU A 517 -24.27 63.74 -74.28
CA LEU A 517 -24.98 65.01 -74.15
C LEU A 517 -24.28 66.14 -74.95
N GLN A 518 -22.94 66.14 -74.98
CA GLN A 518 -22.16 67.06 -75.80
C GLN A 518 -22.33 66.81 -77.31
N LEU A 519 -22.59 65.56 -77.72
CA LEU A 519 -22.90 65.19 -79.11
C LEU A 519 -24.33 65.57 -79.55
N LEU A 520 -25.26 65.81 -78.62
CA LEU A 520 -26.63 66.27 -78.88
C LEU A 520 -26.78 67.80 -78.82
N GLN A 521 -25.77 68.51 -78.30
CA GLN A 521 -25.71 69.98 -78.24
C GLN A 521 -24.98 70.61 -79.44
N LYS A 522 -24.42 69.79 -80.33
CA LYS A 522 -23.99 70.19 -81.68
C LYS A 522 -25.03 69.70 -82.68
#